data_AF-A0A7L2E6M6-F1
#
_entry.id   AF-A0A7L2E6M6-F1
#
_cell.length_a   1.000
_cell.length_b   1.000
_cell.length_c   1.000
_cell.angle_alpha   90.00
_cell.angle_beta   90.00
_cell.angle_gamma   90.00
#
_symmetry.space_group_name_H-M   'P 1'
#
loop_
_entity.id
_entity.type
_entity.pdbx_description
1 polymer ?
#
loop_
_entity_poly.entity_id
_entity_poly.type
_entity_poly.pdbx_seq_one_letter_code
_entity_poly.pdbx_strand_id
1 'polypeptide(L)'
;VFQVEVLCNGQRHTVTKRYSEFQALHKRIKKTCKVPDFPPRHVPNWMPKVLEQRRQGLEAYLQGVLHHNEKLPQDVLDFLKVWQCQQNPKGSSPLLLPSQRPVVGFCLDPYVQPHGTDLLPNAVLSGVLQGLYLPLCC
;
A
#
# COMPACT_ATOMS: atom_id res chain seq x y z
N VAL A 1 -3.57 -22.83 9.36
CA VAL A 1 -3.85 -21.56 8.65
C VAL A 1 -2.78 -20.57 9.10
N PHE A 2 -2.29 -19.70 8.22
CA PHE A 2 -1.23 -18.72 8.50
C PHE A 2 -1.79 -17.31 8.42
N GLN A 3 -1.43 -16.46 9.37
CA GLN A 3 -1.71 -15.02 9.32
C GLN A 3 -0.51 -14.31 8.70
N VAL A 4 -0.74 -13.56 7.64
CA VAL A 4 0.27 -12.75 6.96
C VAL A 4 -0.07 -11.30 7.22
N GLU A 5 0.80 -10.59 7.92
CA GLU A 5 0.71 -9.13 8.04
C GLU A 5 1.35 -8.49 6.82
N VAL A 6 0.61 -7.58 6.18
CA VAL A 6 1.05 -6.86 4.99
C VAL A 6 1.00 -5.38 5.32
N LEU A 7 2.12 -4.69 5.05
CA LEU A 7 2.21 -3.25 5.14
C LEU A 7 2.24 -2.68 3.71
N CYS A 8 1.21 -1.93 3.34
CA CYS A 8 1.13 -1.26 2.04
C CYS A 8 0.74 0.20 2.25
N ASN A 9 1.49 1.13 1.68
CA ASN A 9 1.21 2.58 1.75
C ASN A 9 0.96 3.11 3.18
N GLY A 10 1.67 2.55 4.18
CA GLY A 10 1.48 2.91 5.60
C GLY A 10 0.27 2.26 6.28
N GLN A 11 -0.58 1.53 5.55
CA GLN A 11 -1.66 0.74 6.11
C GLN A 11 -1.21 -0.70 6.36
N ARG A 12 -1.48 -1.20 7.57
CA ARG A 12 -1.24 -2.59 7.95
C ARG A 12 -2.55 -3.38 7.92
N HIS A 13 -2.56 -4.51 7.20
CA HIS A 13 -3.69 -5.44 7.21
C HIS A 13 -3.21 -6.88 7.36
N THR A 14 -4.07 -7.72 7.92
CA THR A 14 -3.77 -9.14 8.16
C THR A 14 -4.61 -10.01 7.24
N VAL A 15 -3.96 -10.90 6.49
CA VAL A 15 -4.62 -11.86 5.61
C VAL A 15 -4.40 -13.27 6.13
N THR A 16 -5.48 -14.03 6.28
CA THR A 16 -5.42 -15.45 6.63
C THR A 16 -5.35 -16.31 5.37
N LYS A 17 -4.34 -17.19 5.30
CA LYS A 17 -4.11 -18.08 4.15
C LYS A 17 -3.75 -19.50 4.57
N ARG A 18 -4.24 -20.49 3.83
CA ARG A 18 -3.87 -21.91 3.96
C ARG A 18 -2.61 -22.20 3.15
N TYR A 19 -1.80 -23.17 3.60
CA TYR A 19 -0.59 -23.60 2.88
C TYR A 19 -0.86 -23.93 1.40
N SER A 20 -1.97 -24.60 1.10
CA SER A 20 -2.39 -24.93 -0.26
C SER A 20 -2.57 -23.69 -1.14
N GLU A 21 -2.98 -22.56 -0.57
CA GLU A 21 -3.13 -21.31 -1.31
C GLU A 21 -1.77 -20.71 -1.67
N PHE A 22 -0.77 -20.78 -0.78
CA PHE A 22 0.61 -20.39 -1.11
C PHE A 22 1.18 -21.26 -2.23
N GLN A 23 0.93 -22.56 -2.19
CA GLN A 23 1.38 -23.48 -3.22
C GLN A 23 0.69 -23.19 -4.57
N ALA A 24 -0.60 -22.86 -4.56
CA ALA A 24 -1.33 -22.45 -5.75
C ALA A 24 -0.80 -21.12 -6.33
N LEU A 25 -0.51 -20.14 -5.46
CA LEU A 25 0.14 -18.89 -5.87
C LEU A 25 1.48 -19.17 -6.54
N HIS A 26 2.37 -19.94 -5.89
CA HIS A 26 3.68 -20.29 -6.43
C HIS A 26 3.58 -20.88 -7.84
N LYS A 27 2.66 -21.83 -8.06
CA LYS A 27 2.44 -22.44 -9.38
C LYS A 27 2.04 -21.41 -10.46
N ARG A 28 1.26 -20.39 -10.10
CA ARG A 28 0.85 -19.31 -11.01
C ARG A 28 2.01 -18.38 -11.33
N ILE A 29 2.69 -17.88 -10.30
CA ILE A 29 3.70 -16.82 -10.45
C ILE A 29 5.06 -17.32 -10.92
N LYS A 30 5.37 -18.62 -10.74
CA LYS A 30 6.63 -19.23 -11.24
C LYS A 30 6.80 -19.08 -12.76
N LYS A 31 5.70 -18.91 -13.50
CA LYS A 31 5.72 -18.71 -14.96
C LYS A 31 5.90 -17.24 -15.35
N THR A 32 5.46 -16.32 -14.50
CA THR A 32 5.33 -14.88 -14.84
C THR A 32 6.50 -14.07 -14.31
N CYS A 33 7.15 -14.53 -13.23
CA CYS A 33 8.12 -13.75 -12.47
C CYS A 33 9.30 -14.59 -11.97
N LYS A 34 10.35 -13.91 -11.50
CA LYS A 34 11.45 -14.57 -10.79
C LYS A 34 10.95 -14.94 -9.40
N VAL A 35 10.87 -16.23 -9.14
CA VAL A 35 10.31 -16.76 -7.90
C VAL A 35 11.38 -17.56 -7.16
N PRO A 36 11.66 -17.24 -5.88
CA PRO A 36 12.60 -18.01 -5.06
C PRO A 36 12.07 -19.43 -4.80
N ASP A 37 12.95 -20.31 -4.31
CA ASP A 37 12.58 -21.69 -4.02
C ASP A 37 11.45 -21.77 -2.98
N PHE A 38 10.47 -22.61 -3.27
CA PHE A 38 9.30 -22.76 -2.42
C PHE A 38 9.59 -23.72 -1.26
N PRO A 39 9.23 -23.36 0.00
CA PRO A 39 9.50 -24.21 1.14
C PRO A 39 8.78 -25.57 1.02
N PRO A 40 9.49 -26.70 1.15
CA PRO A 40 8.92 -28.03 0.95
C PRO A 40 7.83 -28.35 1.97
N ARG A 41 6.88 -29.19 1.54
CA ARG A 41 5.69 -29.56 2.34
C ARG A 41 6.06 -30.42 3.55
N HIS A 42 7.10 -31.24 3.46
CA HIS A 42 7.46 -32.19 4.52
C HIS A 42 8.69 -31.72 5.28
N VAL A 43 8.47 -31.38 6.54
CA VAL A 43 9.51 -31.19 7.56
C VAL A 43 9.07 -32.08 8.73
N PRO A 44 9.96 -32.88 9.35
CA PRO A 44 9.55 -33.98 10.25
C PRO A 44 8.60 -33.55 11.37
N ASN A 45 7.42 -34.16 11.46
CA ASN A 45 6.23 -33.73 12.22
C ASN A 45 6.35 -33.68 13.77
N TRP A 46 7.51 -33.98 14.36
CA TRP A 46 7.64 -34.23 15.81
C TRP A 46 8.02 -33.00 16.63
N MET A 47 8.29 -31.85 16.00
CA MET A 47 8.84 -30.69 16.67
C MET A 47 7.90 -29.47 16.51
N PRO A 48 7.48 -28.76 17.57
CA PRO A 48 6.71 -27.51 17.43
C PRO A 48 7.46 -26.45 16.60
N LYS A 49 8.78 -26.59 16.48
CA LYS A 49 9.64 -25.86 15.52
C LYS A 49 9.18 -26.02 14.06
N VAL A 50 8.45 -27.06 13.68
CA VAL A 50 8.08 -27.37 12.29
C VAL A 50 7.06 -26.39 11.73
N LEU A 51 6.04 -26.03 12.52
CA LEU A 51 5.03 -25.06 12.08
C LEU A 51 5.61 -23.66 12.02
N GLU A 52 6.46 -23.31 12.98
CA GLU A 52 7.16 -22.02 13.03
C GLU A 52 8.22 -21.91 11.92
N GLN A 53 8.99 -22.98 11.66
CA GLN A 53 9.91 -23.06 10.53
C GLN A 53 9.17 -22.94 9.19
N ARG A 54 8.00 -23.57 9.07
CA ARG A 54 7.16 -23.40 7.88
C ARG A 54 6.63 -21.96 7.78
N ARG A 55 6.26 -21.32 8.90
CA ARG A 55 5.87 -19.90 8.93
C ARG A 55 7.01 -19.02 8.41
N GLN A 56 8.21 -19.18 8.95
CA GLN A 56 9.41 -18.46 8.55
C GLN A 56 9.77 -18.71 7.08
N GLY A 57 9.67 -19.96 6.61
CA GLY A 57 9.94 -20.29 5.20
C GLY A 57 8.93 -19.65 4.24
N LEU A 58 7.65 -19.59 4.60
CA LEU A 58 6.62 -18.90 3.80
C LEU A 58 6.82 -17.39 3.82
N GLU A 59 7.24 -16.83 4.95
CA GLU A 59 7.59 -15.41 5.08
C GLU A 59 8.80 -15.05 4.20
N ALA A 60 9.89 -15.80 4.31
CA ALA A 60 11.09 -15.63 3.48
C ALA A 60 10.78 -15.79 1.99
N TYR A 61 9.89 -16.73 1.63
CA TYR A 61 9.42 -16.89 0.25
C TYR A 61 8.68 -15.65 -0.26
N LEU A 62 7.71 -15.14 0.51
CA LEU A 62 6.98 -13.92 0.14
C LEU A 62 7.92 -12.71 0.06
N GLN A 63 8.79 -12.52 1.06
CA GLN A 63 9.78 -11.46 1.05
C GLN A 63 10.69 -11.56 -0.17
N GLY A 64 11.18 -12.76 -0.51
CA GLY A 64 12.00 -12.98 -1.69
C GLY A 64 11.26 -12.63 -2.99
N VAL A 65 9.99 -13.03 -3.13
CA VAL A 65 9.16 -12.63 -4.28
C VAL A 65 9.04 -11.10 -4.37
N LEU A 66 8.81 -10.41 -3.25
CA LEU A 66 8.70 -8.95 -3.22
C LEU A 66 10.02 -8.24 -3.56
N HIS A 67 11.15 -8.74 -3.10
CA HIS A 67 12.46 -8.12 -3.33
C HIS A 67 12.98 -8.34 -4.76
N HIS A 68 12.67 -9.49 -5.39
CA HIS A 68 13.23 -9.84 -6.70
C HIS A 68 12.41 -9.30 -7.88
N ASN A 69 11.20 -8.80 -7.64
CA ASN A 69 10.30 -8.35 -8.69
C ASN A 69 9.94 -6.88 -8.48
N GLU A 70 10.49 -6.00 -9.33
CA GLU A 70 10.13 -4.57 -9.36
C GLU A 70 8.64 -4.35 -9.68
N LYS A 71 8.04 -5.25 -10.47
CA LYS A 71 6.62 -5.25 -10.80
C LYS A 71 5.99 -6.57 -10.36
N LEU A 72 5.04 -6.49 -9.42
CA LEU A 72 4.34 -7.66 -8.90
C LEU A 72 3.18 -8.07 -9.82
N PRO A 73 3.01 -9.37 -10.11
CA PRO A 73 1.82 -9.86 -10.80
C PRO A 73 0.55 -9.56 -10.02
N GLN A 74 -0.55 -9.33 -10.74
CA GLN A 74 -1.89 -9.19 -10.15
C GLN A 74 -2.23 -10.36 -9.23
N ASP A 75 -1.80 -11.57 -9.59
CA ASP A 75 -1.92 -12.79 -8.80
C ASP A 75 -1.38 -12.66 -7.37
N VAL A 76 -0.25 -11.96 -7.18
CA VAL A 76 0.35 -11.71 -5.87
C VAL A 76 -0.43 -10.65 -5.11
N LEU A 77 -0.82 -9.57 -5.80
CA LEU A 77 -1.60 -8.48 -5.21
C LEU A 77 -2.98 -8.97 -4.72
N ASP A 78 -3.64 -9.81 -5.50
CA ASP A 78 -4.91 -10.45 -5.14
C ASP A 78 -4.74 -11.41 -3.97
N PHE A 79 -3.65 -12.18 -3.97
CA PHE A 79 -3.33 -13.09 -2.87
C PHE A 79 -3.14 -12.34 -1.56
N LEU A 80 -2.42 -11.22 -1.59
CA LEU A 80 -2.19 -10.33 -0.46
C LEU A 80 -3.36 -9.37 -0.19
N LYS A 81 -4.42 -9.40 -1.02
CA LYS A 81 -5.56 -8.48 -1.00
C LYS A 81 -5.18 -6.99 -1.02
N VAL A 82 -4.01 -6.67 -1.60
CA VAL A 82 -3.48 -5.29 -1.66
C VAL A 82 -4.21 -4.48 -2.72
N TRP A 83 -4.72 -5.11 -3.78
CA TRP A 83 -5.53 -4.43 -4.80
C TRP A 83 -6.79 -3.76 -4.22
N GLN A 84 -7.40 -4.36 -3.19
CA GLN A 84 -8.55 -3.78 -2.48
C GLN A 84 -8.16 -2.55 -1.64
N CYS A 85 -6.90 -2.44 -1.20
CA CYS A 85 -6.37 -1.26 -0.52
C CYS A 85 -6.18 -0.09 -1.51
N GLN A 86 -5.83 -0.37 -2.77
CA GLN A 86 -5.74 0.66 -3.81
C GLN A 86 -7.11 1.09 -4.36
N GLN A 87 -8.08 0.18 -4.46
CA GLN A 87 -9.43 0.48 -4.95
C GLN A 87 -10.37 1.05 -3.88
N ASN A 88 -9.95 1.08 -2.61
CA ASN A 88 -10.75 1.67 -1.55
C ASN A 88 -10.18 3.02 -1.06
N PRO A 89 -10.34 4.12 -1.81
CA PRO A 89 -10.33 5.46 -1.23
C PRO A 89 -11.64 5.78 -0.47
N LYS A 90 -12.50 4.79 -0.15
CA LYS A 90 -13.84 4.98 0.40
C LYS A 90 -14.21 3.96 1.50
N GLY A 91 -13.64 4.15 2.68
CA GLY A 91 -14.34 3.78 3.92
C GLY A 91 -13.82 2.54 4.65
N SER A 92 -13.06 2.82 5.71
CA SER A 92 -13.20 2.31 7.08
C SER A 92 -13.32 0.80 7.35
N SER A 93 -12.33 0.30 8.12
CA SER A 93 -12.57 -0.68 9.18
C SER A 93 -13.76 -0.28 10.07
N PRO A 94 -14.53 -1.22 10.65
CA PRO A 94 -15.52 -0.89 11.67
C PRO A 94 -14.83 -0.69 13.01
N LEU A 95 -14.33 0.52 13.27
CA LEU A 95 -14.10 0.97 14.64
C LEU A 95 -15.39 1.66 15.09
N LEU A 96 -16.03 1.02 16.07
CA LEU A 96 -17.20 1.50 16.80
C LEU A 96 -16.98 2.95 17.28
N LEU A 97 -17.63 3.94 16.65
CA LEU A 97 -17.80 5.28 17.21
C LEU A 97 -19.18 5.84 16.81
N PRO A 98 -20.07 6.15 17.76
CA PRO A 98 -21.32 6.83 17.49
C PRO A 98 -21.08 8.35 17.52
N SER A 99 -21.13 9.03 16.36
CA SER A 99 -21.72 10.37 16.21
C SER A 99 -21.47 10.89 14.80
N GLN A 100 -22.54 11.29 14.13
CA GLN A 100 -22.55 11.80 12.76
C GLN A 100 -21.96 13.20 12.71
N ARG A 101 -20.70 13.33 12.29
CA ARG A 101 -20.18 14.55 11.67
C ARG A 101 -19.29 14.18 10.50
N PRO A 102 -19.57 14.64 9.27
CA PRO A 102 -18.66 14.43 8.16
C PRO A 102 -17.39 15.26 8.41
N VAL A 103 -16.28 14.56 8.67
CA VAL A 103 -14.96 15.18 8.78
C VAL A 103 -14.21 14.91 7.48
N VAL A 104 -13.81 15.98 6.80
CA VAL A 104 -12.92 15.92 5.63
C VAL A 104 -11.51 15.63 6.15
N GLY A 105 -10.96 14.48 5.77
CA GLY A 105 -9.57 14.11 6.06
C GLY A 105 -8.72 14.23 4.80
N PHE A 106 -7.54 14.84 4.91
CA PHE A 106 -6.55 14.90 3.84
C PHE A 106 -5.52 13.77 4.02
N CYS A 107 -5.14 13.12 2.92
CA CYS A 107 -4.13 12.04 2.94
C CYS A 107 -2.69 12.56 3.11
N LEU A 108 -2.51 13.86 2.95
CA LEU A 108 -1.28 14.62 3.16
C LEU A 108 -1.60 15.78 4.10
N ASP A 109 -0.60 16.24 4.84
CA ASP A 109 -0.75 17.41 5.70
C ASP A 109 -1.16 18.62 4.84
N PRO A 110 -2.37 19.19 5.04
CA PRO A 110 -2.87 20.31 4.26
C PRO A 110 -2.05 21.60 4.49
N TYR A 111 -1.17 21.62 5.48
CA TYR A 111 -0.28 22.72 5.78
C TYR A 111 1.15 22.52 5.25
N VAL A 112 1.45 21.37 4.62
CA VAL A 112 2.71 21.20 3.89
C VAL A 112 2.59 21.94 2.57
N GLN A 113 3.18 23.13 2.56
CA GLN A 113 3.25 24.01 1.41
C GLN A 113 3.95 23.26 0.25
N PRO A 114 3.32 23.11 -0.93
CA PRO A 114 4.02 22.55 -2.08
C PRO A 114 5.26 23.39 -2.37
N HIS A 115 6.41 22.73 -2.55
CA HIS A 115 7.66 23.39 -2.92
C HIS A 115 7.50 24.02 -4.31
N GLY A 116 7.18 25.31 -4.31
CA GLY A 116 7.40 26.33 -5.34
C GLY A 116 7.12 25.97 -6.79
N THR A 117 6.00 26.43 -7.34
CA THR A 117 6.03 27.44 -8.41
C THR A 117 4.68 28.14 -8.56
N ASP A 118 4.76 29.46 -8.66
CA ASP A 118 3.69 30.45 -8.77
C ASP A 118 2.80 30.23 -10.01
N LEU A 119 1.73 29.44 -9.88
CA LEU A 119 0.77 29.22 -10.98
C LEU A 119 -0.45 30.15 -10.95
N LEU A 120 -0.46 31.16 -10.08
CA LEU A 120 -1.44 32.24 -10.17
C LEU A 120 -0.73 33.58 -10.01
N PRO A 121 -0.79 34.47 -11.02
CA PRO A 121 -0.25 35.81 -10.87
C PRO A 121 -0.94 36.52 -9.72
N ASN A 122 -0.17 37.25 -8.91
CA ASN A 122 -0.65 38.03 -7.78
C ASN A 122 -1.44 39.26 -8.28
N ALA A 123 -2.63 39.01 -8.83
CA ALA A 123 -3.47 40.00 -9.51
C ALA A 123 -3.87 41.15 -8.57
N VAL A 124 -3.99 40.88 -7.27
CA VAL A 124 -4.24 41.89 -6.24
C VAL A 124 -3.06 42.85 -6.12
N LEU A 125 -1.83 42.33 -6.01
CA LEU A 125 -0.63 43.18 -5.94
C LEU A 125 -0.44 43.97 -7.25
N SER A 126 -0.64 43.31 -8.39
CA SER A 126 -0.56 43.95 -9.71
C SER A 126 -1.59 45.09 -9.84
N GLY A 127 -2.84 44.87 -9.43
CA GLY A 127 -3.89 45.87 -9.48
C GLY A 127 -3.64 47.06 -8.55
N VAL A 128 -3.14 46.81 -7.34
CA VAL A 128 -2.80 47.88 -6.38
C VAL A 128 -1.63 48.72 -6.89
N LEU A 129 -0.58 48.07 -7.41
CA LEU A 129 0.56 48.81 -7.96
C LEU A 129 0.15 49.66 -9.17
N GLN A 130 -0.75 49.14 -10.01
CA GLN A 130 -1.28 49.88 -11.15
C GLN A 130 -2.21 51.03 -10.75
N GLY A 131 -3.00 50.88 -9.69
CA GLY A 131 -3.86 51.96 -9.19
C GLY A 131 -3.10 53.06 -8.44
N LEU A 132 -2.01 52.73 -7.75
CA LEU A 132 -1.28 53.68 -6.91
C LEU A 132 -0.08 54.33 -7.58
N TYR A 133 0.57 53.64 -8.53
CA TYR A 133 1.87 54.07 -9.06
C TYR A 133 1.92 54.25 -10.59
N LEU A 134 0.90 53.83 -11.35
CA LEU A 134 0.85 54.13 -12.79
C LEU A 134 0.05 55.41 -13.02
N PRO A 135 0.65 56.47 -13.61
CA PRO A 135 -0.11 57.66 -13.99
C PRO A 135 -1.11 57.29 -15.09
N LEU A 136 -2.36 57.72 -14.95
CA LEU A 136 -3.30 57.73 -16.08
C LEU A 136 -2.73 58.70 -17.13
N CYS A 137 -1.99 58.19 -18.10
CA CYS A 137 -1.69 58.94 -19.31
C CYS A 137 -2.95 58.96 -20.17
N CYS A 138 -3.66 60.10 -20.12
CA CYS A 138 -4.57 60.55 -21.18
C CYS A 138 -3.77 61.01 -22.40
#